data_AF-A0A2E9JV28-F1
#
_entry.id   AF-A0A2E9JV28-F1
#
_cell.length_a   1.000
_cell.length_b   1.000
_cell.length_c   1.000
_cell.angle_alpha   90.00
_cell.angle_beta   90.00
_cell.angle_gamma   90.00
#
_symmetry.space_group_name_H-M   'P 1'
#
loop_
_entity.id
_entity.type
_entity.pdbx_description
1 polymer ?
#
loop_
_entity_poly.entity_id
_entity_poly.type
_entity_poly.pdbx_seq_one_letter_code
_entity_poly.pdbx_strand_id
1 'polypeptide(L)'
;MGFSTVVCAEYRAERGLDFPGLWIDNGAGLSRYARLAARSQAGLRVAVDHSIYRAEFVTLLAPTGIDGTLRRRFRKQSLAGHINQKTGRLDDLINDWLCSQSLWL
;
A
#
# COMPACT_ATOMS: atom_id res chain seq x y z
N MET A 1 -11.58 -1.10 -21.85
CA MET A 1 -11.21 -1.12 -20.41
C MET A 1 -10.49 -2.43 -20.15
N GLY A 2 -9.25 -2.40 -19.65
CA GLY A 2 -8.43 -3.61 -19.47
C GLY A 2 -8.91 -4.49 -18.32
N PHE A 3 -8.60 -5.79 -18.38
CA PHE A 3 -8.97 -6.79 -17.36
C PHE A 3 -8.64 -6.38 -15.91
N SER A 4 -7.51 -5.69 -15.69
CA SER A 4 -7.08 -5.27 -14.34
C SER A 4 -8.07 -4.29 -13.67
N THR A 5 -8.69 -3.40 -14.44
CA THR A 5 -9.62 -2.40 -13.91
C THR A 5 -10.92 -3.06 -13.43
N VAL A 6 -11.37 -4.10 -14.14
CA VAL A 6 -12.60 -4.84 -13.84
C VAL A 6 -12.46 -5.62 -12.53
N VAL A 7 -11.38 -6.39 -12.39
CA VAL A 7 -11.10 -7.18 -11.17
C VAL A 7 -10.98 -6.27 -9.94
N CYS A 8 -10.30 -5.12 -10.07
CA CYS A 8 -10.21 -4.17 -8.97
C CYS A 8 -11.56 -3.55 -8.62
N ALA A 9 -12.48 -3.40 -9.59
CA ALA A 9 -13.82 -2.86 -9.34
C ALA A 9 -14.69 -3.87 -8.58
N GLU A 10 -14.67 -5.13 -8.99
CA GLU A 10 -15.39 -6.23 -8.32
C GLU A 10 -14.91 -6.40 -6.88
N TYR A 11 -13.59 -6.51 -6.67
CA TYR A 11 -13.00 -6.64 -5.34
C TYR A 11 -13.43 -5.53 -4.37
N ARG A 12 -13.53 -4.29 -4.87
CA ARG A 12 -13.99 -3.14 -4.09
C ARG A 12 -15.47 -3.24 -3.75
N ALA A 13 -16.30 -3.58 -4.73
CA ALA A 13 -17.74 -3.70 -4.55
C ALA A 13 -18.09 -4.76 -3.51
N GLU A 14 -17.43 -5.93 -3.58
CA GLU A 14 -17.60 -7.02 -2.61
C GLU A 14 -17.27 -6.62 -1.16
N ARG A 15 -16.36 -5.67 -0.97
CA ARG A 15 -15.85 -5.25 0.36
C ARG A 15 -16.36 -3.88 0.80
N GLY A 16 -17.30 -3.29 0.08
CA GLY A 16 -17.84 -1.96 0.39
C GLY A 16 -16.79 -0.86 0.37
N LEU A 17 -15.73 -1.01 -0.43
CA LEU A 17 -14.62 -0.07 -0.50
C LEU A 17 -14.90 1.03 -1.53
N ASP A 18 -15.25 2.22 -1.04
CA ASP A 18 -15.46 3.39 -1.90
C ASP A 18 -14.15 4.15 -2.16
N PHE A 19 -13.69 4.11 -3.42
CA PHE A 19 -12.48 4.78 -3.89
C PHE A 19 -12.82 5.90 -4.88
N PRO A 20 -13.27 7.08 -4.41
CA PRO A 20 -13.65 8.18 -5.29
C PRO A 20 -12.46 8.66 -6.12
N GLY A 21 -12.70 8.91 -7.41
CA GLY A 21 -11.68 9.42 -8.34
C GLY A 21 -10.54 8.43 -8.63
N LEU A 22 -10.72 7.14 -8.32
CA LEU A 22 -9.75 6.11 -8.65
C LEU A 22 -9.53 6.00 -10.16
N TRP A 23 -8.28 6.10 -10.58
CA TRP A 23 -7.86 5.80 -11.93
C TRP A 23 -6.70 4.80 -11.89
N ILE A 24 -6.88 3.64 -12.51
CA ILE A 24 -5.87 2.60 -12.63
C ILE A 24 -5.67 2.31 -14.11
N ASP A 25 -4.46 2.60 -14.57
CA ASP A 25 -4.00 2.34 -15.93
C ASP A 25 -3.19 1.03 -16.00
N ASN A 26 -2.47 0.69 -14.92
CA ASN A 26 -1.79 -0.59 -14.74
C ASN A 26 -1.59 -0.93 -13.24
N GLY A 27 -1.17 -2.16 -12.95
CA GLY A 27 -0.92 -2.63 -11.59
C GLY A 27 0.46 -2.28 -11.00
N ALA A 28 1.39 -1.72 -11.81
CA ALA A 28 2.76 -1.44 -11.35
C ALA A 28 2.91 -0.06 -10.67
N GLY A 29 1.96 0.86 -10.91
CA GLY A 29 2.02 2.22 -10.39
C GLY A 29 2.97 3.15 -11.16
N LEU A 30 3.30 2.81 -12.41
CA LEU A 30 4.17 3.61 -13.28
C LEU A 30 3.41 4.62 -14.16
N SER A 31 2.09 4.65 -14.07
CA SER A 31 1.27 5.60 -14.83
C SER A 31 1.26 6.97 -14.15
N ARG A 32 1.54 8.02 -14.93
CA ARG A 32 1.44 9.43 -14.49
C ARG A 32 -0.02 9.88 -14.32
N TYR A 33 -0.96 9.09 -14.81
CA TYR A 33 -2.38 9.38 -14.72
C TYR A 33 -3.08 8.57 -13.62
N ALA A 34 -2.40 7.59 -13.02
CA ALA A 34 -2.95 6.81 -11.92
C ALA A 34 -3.29 7.73 -10.74
N ARG A 35 -4.50 7.57 -10.20
CA ARG A 35 -5.02 8.37 -9.10
C ARG A 35 -5.63 7.44 -8.07
N LEU A 36 -5.22 7.59 -6.82
CA LEU A 36 -5.80 6.93 -5.67
C LEU A 36 -5.75 7.90 -4.50
N ALA A 37 -6.90 8.22 -3.92
CA ALA A 37 -6.93 9.11 -2.76
C ALA A 37 -6.30 8.42 -1.53
N ALA A 38 -5.63 9.20 -0.68
CA ALA A 38 -5.02 8.70 0.55
C ALA A 38 -6.03 7.95 1.45
N ARG A 39 -7.26 8.47 1.57
CA ARG A 39 -8.35 7.82 2.31
C ARG A 39 -8.71 6.45 1.73
N SER A 40 -8.79 6.36 0.40
CA SER A 40 -9.07 5.10 -0.31
C SER A 40 -8.00 4.05 0.00
N GLN A 41 -6.73 4.46 0.00
CA GLN A 41 -5.61 3.59 0.35
C GLN A 41 -5.63 3.18 1.82
N ALA A 42 -6.01 4.08 2.74
CA ALA A 42 -6.21 3.75 4.15
C ALA A 42 -7.35 2.73 4.34
N GLY A 43 -8.48 2.92 3.64
CA GLY A 43 -9.61 1.98 3.67
C GLY A 43 -9.23 0.59 3.14
N LEU A 44 -8.48 0.52 2.03
CA LEU A 44 -7.92 -0.74 1.52
C LEU A 44 -7.10 -1.45 2.59
N ARG A 45 -6.24 -0.72 3.30
CA ARG A 45 -5.39 -1.29 4.32
C ARG A 45 -6.19 -1.83 5.51
N VAL A 46 -7.18 -1.09 6.00
CA VAL A 46 -8.07 -1.56 7.07
C VAL A 46 -8.75 -2.86 6.64
N ALA A 47 -9.23 -2.95 5.39
CA ALA A 47 -9.83 -4.18 4.89
C ALA A 47 -8.86 -5.37 4.84
N VAL A 48 -7.58 -5.14 4.52
CA VAL A 48 -6.56 -6.20 4.53
C VAL A 48 -6.21 -6.61 5.97
N ASP A 49 -6.14 -5.66 6.90
CA ASP A 49 -5.84 -5.93 8.31
C ASP A 49 -6.92 -6.81 8.97
N HIS A 50 -8.18 -6.67 8.55
CA HIS A 50 -9.27 -7.54 8.98
C HIS A 50 -9.40 -8.84 8.16
N SER A 51 -8.53 -9.08 7.17
CA SER A 51 -8.59 -10.27 6.32
C SER A 51 -7.71 -11.39 6.85
N ILE A 52 -8.03 -12.63 6.45
CA ILE A 52 -7.18 -13.80 6.71
C ILE A 52 -5.78 -13.67 6.09
N TYR A 53 -5.61 -12.82 5.07
CA TYR A 53 -4.36 -12.62 4.34
C TYR A 53 -3.45 -11.56 4.96
N ARG A 54 -3.80 -11.02 6.13
CA ARG A 54 -3.04 -9.96 6.80
C ARG A 54 -1.57 -10.34 6.96
N ALA A 55 -1.30 -11.55 7.44
CA ALA A 55 0.06 -11.98 7.75
C ALA A 55 0.92 -11.99 6.48
N GLU A 56 0.44 -12.62 5.41
CA GLU A 56 1.09 -12.67 4.10
C GLU A 56 1.23 -11.28 3.49
N PHE A 57 0.21 -10.43 3.61
CA PHE A 57 0.30 -9.08 3.07
C PHE A 57 1.41 -8.25 3.74
N VAL A 58 1.56 -8.38 5.06
CA VAL A 58 2.59 -7.67 5.82
C VAL A 58 4.00 -8.11 5.44
N THR A 59 4.20 -9.37 5.03
CA THR A 59 5.51 -9.86 4.59
C THR A 59 5.92 -9.33 3.21
N LEU A 60 4.97 -8.90 2.38
CA LEU A 60 5.23 -8.28 1.08
C LEU A 60 5.71 -6.83 1.18
N LEU A 61 5.61 -6.21 2.35
CA LEU A 61 5.96 -4.82 2.60
C LEU A 61 7.42 -4.70 3.09
N ALA A 62 8.11 -3.64 2.69
CA ALA A 62 9.52 -3.46 3.03
C ALA A 62 9.68 -3.01 4.50
N PRO A 63 10.46 -3.73 5.34
CA PRO A 63 10.74 -3.30 6.71
C PRO A 63 11.69 -2.09 6.73
N THR A 64 11.35 -1.07 7.51
CA THR A 64 12.11 0.18 7.66
C THR A 64 13.56 -0.08 8.08
N GLY A 65 14.53 0.47 7.35
CA GLY A 65 15.95 0.40 7.71
C GLY A 65 16.60 -0.98 7.58
N ILE A 66 15.82 -2.03 7.28
CA ILE A 66 16.30 -3.41 7.22
C ILE A 66 16.47 -3.86 5.77
N ASP A 67 15.41 -3.84 4.97
CA ASP A 67 15.43 -4.41 3.62
C ASP A 67 14.53 -3.64 2.61
N GLY A 68 14.59 -4.06 1.35
CA GLY A 68 13.79 -3.54 0.26
C GLY A 68 14.09 -2.07 -0.04
N THR A 69 13.07 -1.35 -0.50
CA THR A 69 13.17 0.07 -0.88
C THR A 69 13.42 1.00 0.30
N LEU A 70 13.21 0.52 1.54
CA LEU A 70 13.47 1.28 2.77
C LEU A 70 14.80 0.95 3.44
N ARG A 71 15.59 0.01 2.91
CA ARG A 71 16.86 -0.42 3.52
C ARG A 71 17.79 0.74 3.90
N ARG A 72 17.81 1.83 3.12
CA ARG A 72 18.67 3.01 3.35
C ARG A 72 17.96 4.15 4.09
N ARG A 73 16.66 4.05 4.35
CA ARG A 73 15.84 5.05 5.05
C ARG A 73 15.61 4.59 6.49
N PHE A 74 15.45 5.53 7.43
CA PHE A 74 15.10 5.25 8.84
C PHE A 74 16.09 4.39 9.67
N ARG A 75 17.29 4.09 9.16
CA ARG A 75 18.30 3.20 9.82
C ARG A 75 18.72 3.58 11.24
N LYS A 76 18.69 4.86 11.60
CA LYS A 76 19.16 5.38 12.89
C LYS A 76 18.04 5.94 13.76
N GLN A 77 16.79 5.66 13.38
CA GLN A 77 15.63 6.07 14.14
C GLN A 77 15.14 4.86 14.94
N SER A 78 14.42 5.11 16.04
CA SER A 78 13.70 4.08 16.81
C SER A 78 12.66 3.29 16.01
N LEU A 79 12.53 3.60 14.72
CA LEU A 79 11.54 3.11 13.79
C LEU A 79 12.02 1.92 12.96
N ALA A 80 13.33 1.63 12.95
CA ALA A 80 13.89 0.55 12.15
C ALA A 80 13.29 -0.81 12.55
N GLY A 81 12.75 -1.57 11.59
CA GLY A 81 12.13 -2.88 11.81
C GLY A 81 10.75 -2.86 12.46
N HIS A 82 10.26 -1.71 12.93
CA HIS A 82 8.95 -1.61 13.57
C HIS A 82 7.80 -1.34 12.59
N ILE A 83 8.15 -1.00 11.35
CA ILE A 83 7.21 -0.63 10.32
C ILE A 83 7.58 -1.31 9.01
N ASN A 84 6.59 -1.93 8.37
CA ASN A 84 6.68 -2.38 6.99
C ASN A 84 5.94 -1.38 6.09
N GLN A 85 6.50 -1.01 4.94
CA GLN A 85 5.86 -0.03 4.05
C GLN A 85 5.97 -0.45 2.61
N LYS A 86 4.95 -0.10 1.84
CA LYS A 86 5.09 0.02 0.40
C LYS A 86 5.55 1.43 0.08
N THR A 87 6.54 1.53 -0.79
CA THR A 87 7.00 2.81 -1.35
C THR A 87 6.75 2.85 -2.86
N GLY A 88 6.78 4.04 -3.42
CA GLY A 88 6.92 4.29 -4.85
C GLY A 88 7.48 5.69 -5.11
N ARG A 89 8.17 5.82 -6.25
CA ARG A 89 8.75 7.08 -6.68
C ARG A 89 8.72 7.13 -8.21
N LEU A 90 8.21 8.23 -8.73
CA LEU A 90 8.37 8.66 -10.12
C LEU A 90 8.96 10.07 -10.09
N ASP A 91 9.45 10.60 -11.21
CA ASP A 91 9.88 12.00 -11.26
C ASP A 91 8.74 12.91 -10.76
N ASP A 92 9.07 13.79 -9.81
CA ASP A 92 8.16 14.71 -9.12
C ASP A 92 7.00 14.08 -8.30
N LEU A 93 7.05 12.76 -8.03
CA LEU A 93 6.03 12.02 -7.28
C LEU A 93 6.66 11.03 -6.27
N ILE A 94 6.30 11.14 -4.99
CA ILE A 94 6.72 10.23 -3.92
C ILE A 94 5.49 9.76 -3.15
N ASN A 95 5.37 8.44 -2.94
CA ASN A 95 4.37 7.85 -2.04
C ASN A 95 5.02 6.85 -1.07
N ASP A 96 5.03 7.19 0.23
CA ASP A 96 5.52 6.33 1.32
C ASP A 96 4.39 6.15 2.36
N TRP A 97 4.00 4.91 2.73
CA TRP A 97 2.86 4.62 3.64
C TRP A 97 3.13 3.52 4.67
N LEU A 98 2.53 3.61 5.87
CA LEU A 98 3.09 3.12 7.15
C LEU A 98 2.40 1.90 7.79
N CYS A 99 2.84 0.66 7.53
CA CYS A 99 2.38 -0.54 8.26
C CYS A 99 3.13 -0.73 9.58
N SER A 100 2.58 -0.21 10.68
CA SER A 100 3.11 -0.48 12.02
C SER A 100 2.74 -1.90 12.46
N GLN A 101 3.73 -2.66 12.94
CA GLN A 101 3.54 -3.99 13.53
C GLN A 101 3.20 -3.91 15.04
N SER A 102 2.95 -2.72 15.58
CA SER A 102 2.80 -2.46 17.01
C SER A 102 1.34 -2.39 17.43
N LEU A 103 0.69 -3.56 17.53
CA LEU A 103 -0.48 -3.83 18.37
C LEU A 103 -0.69 -5.34 18.40
N TRP A 104 0.20 -6.00 19.13
CA TRP A 104 -0.02 -7.31 19.73
C TRP A 104 0.22 -7.14 21.24
N LEU A 105 -0.62 -6.33 21.88
CA LEU A 105 -0.96 -6.35 23.30
C LEU A 105 -2.48 -6.19 23.39
#